data_AF-A0A0R1ZSF3-F1
#
_entry.id   AF-A0A0R1ZSF3-F1
#
_cell.length_a   1.000
_cell.length_b   1.000
_cell.length_c   1.000
_cell.angle_alpha   90.00
_cell.angle_beta   90.00
_cell.angle_gamma   90.00
#
_symmetry.space_group_name_H-M   'P 1'
#
loop_
_entity.id
_entity.type
_entity.pdbx_description
1 polymer ?
#
loop_
_entity_poly.entity_id
_entity_poly.type
_entity_poly.pdbx_seq_one_letter_code
_entity_poly.pdbx_strand_id
1 'polypeptide(L)' 'MTWSLEDVAKTVKRDSKFVSQVILRANWHELDHRNGGPVRFPKDEPTVKSNGPYRIQARAMCFWIEKNWERIQTAQ' A
#
# COMPACT_ATOMS: atom_id res chain seq x y z
N MET A 1 7.92 -6.34 -11.87
CA MET A 1 6.47 -6.61 -11.86
C MET A 1 5.81 -5.62 -10.94
N THR A 2 4.80 -4.91 -11.43
CA THR A 2 4.11 -3.84 -10.69
C THR A 2 2.68 -4.26 -10.47
N TRP A 3 2.20 -4.13 -9.24
CA TRP A 3 0.85 -4.46 -8.81
C TRP A 3 -0.05 -3.25 -8.77
N SER A 4 -1.32 -3.52 -9.04
CA SER A 4 -2.44 -2.64 -8.71
C SER A 4 -2.82 -2.82 -7.23
N LEU A 5 -3.73 -1.96 -6.77
CA LEU A 5 -4.26 -2.06 -5.42
C LEU A 5 -5.10 -3.34 -5.22
N GLU A 6 -5.77 -3.83 -6.27
CA GLU A 6 -6.54 -5.07 -6.23
C GLU A 6 -5.66 -6.32 -6.09
N ASP A 7 -4.47 -6.29 -6.68
CA ASP A 7 -3.51 -7.41 -6.55
C ASP A 7 -3.06 -7.55 -5.09
N VAL A 8 -2.74 -6.43 -4.44
CA VAL A 8 -2.40 -6.43 -3.02
C VAL A 8 -3.59 -6.91 -2.17
N ALA A 9 -4.80 -6.45 -2.50
CA ALA A 9 -6.04 -6.87 -1.82
C ALA A 9 -6.24 -8.39 -1.87
N LYS A 10 -6.00 -9.01 -3.04
CA LYS A 10 -6.02 -10.47 -3.20
C LYS A 10 -4.94 -11.16 -2.35
N THR A 11 -3.73 -10.62 -2.30
CA THR A 11 -2.63 -11.18 -1.49
C THR A 11 -2.96 -11.18 0.00
N VAL A 12 -3.49 -10.08 0.53
CA VAL A 12 -3.82 -9.97 1.95
C VAL A 12 -5.22 -10.50 2.30
N LYS A 13 -5.98 -10.99 1.30
CA LYS A 13 -7.37 -11.44 1.42
C LYS A 13 -8.29 -10.41 2.11
N ARG A 14 -8.12 -9.13 1.75
CA ARG A 14 -8.93 -7.99 2.23
C ARG A 14 -9.44 -7.19 1.04
N ASP A 15 -10.33 -6.24 1.29
CA ASP A 15 -10.84 -5.36 0.26
C ASP A 15 -9.89 -4.20 -0.06
N SER A 16 -10.09 -3.59 -1.22
CA SER A 16 -9.31 -2.46 -1.70
C SER A 16 -9.37 -1.23 -0.77
N LYS A 17 -10.46 -1.02 -0.03
CA LYS A 17 -10.54 0.11 0.91
C LYS A 17 -9.64 -0.14 2.12
N PHE A 18 -9.62 -1.37 2.65
CA PHE A 18 -8.69 -1.76 3.71
C PHE A 18 -7.24 -1.54 3.29
N VAL A 19 -6.84 -2.06 2.11
CA VAL A 19 -5.47 -1.88 1.60
C VAL A 19 -5.13 -0.40 1.44
N SER A 20 -6.03 0.39 0.83
CA SER A 20 -5.82 1.83 0.64
C SER A 20 -5.65 2.58 1.97
N GLN A 21 -6.52 2.34 2.95
CA GLN A 21 -6.57 3.15 4.18
C GLN A 21 -5.60 2.65 5.26
N VAL A 22 -5.58 1.34 5.52
CA VAL A 22 -4.88 0.73 6.67
C VAL A 22 -3.45 0.34 6.31
N ILE A 23 -3.22 -0.10 5.07
CA ILE A 23 -1.88 -0.51 4.62
C ILE A 23 -1.17 0.67 3.98
N LEU A 24 -1.70 1.22 2.89
CA LEU A 24 -0.98 2.21 2.09
C LEU A 24 -0.97 3.59 2.77
N ARG A 25 -2.14 4.19 3.02
CA ARG A 25 -2.22 5.56 3.56
C ARG A 25 -1.71 5.66 4.99
N ALA A 26 -2.03 4.73 5.88
CA ALA A 26 -1.53 4.79 7.26
C ALA A 26 0.00 4.68 7.35
N ASN A 27 0.64 4.00 6.39
CA ASN A 27 2.08 3.78 6.35
C ASN A 27 2.74 4.52 5.17
N TRP A 28 2.11 5.59 4.66
CA TRP A 28 2.54 6.27 3.44
C TRP A 28 3.99 6.74 3.52
N HIS A 29 4.44 7.18 4.69
CA HIS A 29 5.79 7.68 4.87
C HIS A 29 6.86 6.60 4.62
N GLU A 30 6.62 5.37 5.08
CA GLU A 30 7.53 4.24 4.84
C GLU A 30 7.35 3.64 3.44
N LEU A 31 6.14 3.72 2.90
CA LEU A 31 5.78 3.05 1.66
C LEU A 31 6.04 3.90 0.40
N ASP A 32 6.11 5.22 0.52
CA ASP A 32 6.28 6.12 -0.62
C ASP A 32 7.65 5.92 -1.28
N HIS A 33 7.62 5.71 -2.59
CA HIS A 33 8.79 5.61 -3.44
C HIS A 33 9.73 6.81 -3.32
N ARG A 34 9.21 8.01 -3.01
CA ARG A 34 10.03 9.20 -2.73
C ARG A 34 10.93 9.03 -1.49
N ASN A 35 10.50 8.20 -0.55
CA ASN A 35 11.22 7.88 0.68
C ASN A 35 11.97 6.53 0.56
N GLY A 36 12.08 5.97 -0.65
CA GLY A 36 12.70 4.66 -0.89
C GLY A 36 11.74 3.47 -0.75
N GLY A 37 10.45 3.70 -0.55
CA GLY A 37 9.43 2.67 -0.40
C GLY A 37 8.97 2.03 -1.72
N PRO A 38 8.13 0.96 -1.65
CA PRO A 38 7.70 0.20 -2.82
C PRO A 38 6.51 0.80 -3.57
N VAL A 39 5.87 1.86 -3.05
CA VAL A 39 4.60 2.40 -3.56
C VAL A 39 4.83 3.75 -4.19
N ARG A 40 4.54 3.88 -5.47
CA ARG A 40 4.38 5.19 -6.09
C ARG A 40 2.92 5.62 -5.95
N PHE A 41 2.69 6.51 -4.98
CA PHE A 41 1.39 7.14 -4.79
C PHE A 41 1.05 8.05 -5.99
N PRO A 42 -0.24 8.18 -6.33
CA PRO A 42 -0.67 9.13 -7.34
C PRO A 42 -0.36 10.58 -6.89
N LYS A 43 -0.30 11.51 -7.85
CA LYS A 43 0.33 12.83 -7.67
C LYS A 43 -0.34 13.72 -6.62
N ASP A 44 -1.63 13.53 -6.38
CA ASP A 44 -2.34 14.22 -5.30
C ASP A 44 -2.06 13.48 -4.00
N GLU A 45 -1.73 14.23 -2.95
CA GLU A 45 -1.40 13.73 -1.62
C GLU A 45 -2.27 12.54 -1.18
N PRO A 46 -1.74 11.62 -0.33
CA PRO A 46 -2.51 10.50 0.21
C PRO A 46 -3.81 10.91 0.96
N THR A 47 -4.02 12.21 1.19
CA THR A 47 -5.19 12.85 1.80
C THR A 47 -6.29 13.20 0.79
N VAL A 48 -5.96 13.42 -0.49
CA VAL A 48 -6.92 13.81 -1.52
C VAL A 48 -7.46 12.56 -2.21
N LYS A 49 -8.73 12.56 -2.64
CA LYS A 49 -9.29 11.51 -3.50
C LYS A 49 -8.57 11.54 -4.85
N SER A 50 -7.39 10.94 -4.92
CA SER A 50 -6.68 10.82 -6.19
C SER A 50 -7.27 9.67 -6.98
N ASN A 51 -7.71 9.95 -8.20
CA ASN A 51 -8.18 8.97 -9.17
C ASN A 51 -7.03 8.30 -9.95
N GLY A 52 -5.77 8.59 -9.58
CA GLY A 52 -4.60 8.01 -10.22
C GLY A 52 -4.33 6.56 -9.78
N PRO A 53 -3.86 5.68 -10.69
CA PRO A 53 -3.58 4.29 -10.35
C PRO A 53 -2.35 4.18 -9.43
N TYR A 54 -2.48 3.42 -8.34
CA TYR A 54 -1.33 3.02 -7.53
C TYR A 54 -0.38 2.16 -8.36
N ARG A 55 0.92 2.42 -8.24
CA ARG A 55 1.96 1.57 -8.81
C ARG A 55 2.79 0.99 -7.68
N ILE A 56 2.61 -0.30 -7.41
CA ILE A 56 3.17 -0.98 -6.24
C ILE A 56 4.20 -1.99 -6.70
N GLN A 57 5.41 -1.96 -6.17
CA GLN A 57 6.42 -2.97 -6.47
C GLN A 57 6.08 -4.26 -5.72
N ALA A 58 5.60 -5.28 -6.44
CA ALA A 58 5.06 -6.52 -5.88
C ALA A 58 5.95 -7.15 -4.80
N ARG A 59 7.21 -7.45 -5.14
CA ARG A 59 8.14 -8.17 -4.26
C ARG A 59 8.47 -7.39 -2.98
N ALA A 60 8.75 -6.11 -3.12
CA ALA A 60 9.06 -5.25 -1.98
C ALA A 60 7.82 -5.01 -1.11
N MET A 61 6.63 -4.94 -1.72
CA MET A 61 5.37 -4.86 -0.98
C MET A 61 5.09 -6.15 -0.20
N CYS A 62 5.26 -7.34 -0.80
CA CYS A 62 5.10 -8.61 -0.07
C CYS A 62 6.01 -8.67 1.14
N PHE A 63 7.29 -8.38 0.95
CA PHE A 63 8.26 -8.41 2.04
C PHE A 63 7.91 -7.43 3.16
N TRP A 64 7.47 -6.22 2.80
CA TRP A 64 7.03 -5.24 3.79
C TRP A 64 5.76 -5.70 4.53
N ILE A 65 4.79 -6.27 3.83
CA ILE A 65 3.55 -6.80 4.43
C ILE A 65 3.88 -7.94 5.40
N GLU A 66 4.67 -8.93 4.98
CA GLU A 66 5.07 -10.06 5.83
C GLU A 66 5.77 -9.59 7.10
N LYS A 67 6.67 -8.61 6.99
CA LYS A 67 7.40 -8.04 8.13
C LYS A 67 6.50 -7.25 9.10
N ASN A 68 5.46 -6.59 8.58
CA ASN A 68 4.61 -5.68 9.36
C ASN A 68 3.20 -6.25 9.61
N TRP A 69 2.96 -7.52 9.30
CA TRP A 69 1.61 -8.09 9.28
C TRP A 69 0.92 -8.01 10.64
N GLU A 70 1.62 -8.37 11.71
CA GLU A 70 1.10 -8.28 13.07
C GLU A 70 0.67 -6.84 13.42
N ARG A 71 1.51 -5.85 13.08
CA ARG A 71 1.20 -4.42 13.27
C ARG A 71 -0.05 -3.98 12.50
N ILE A 72 -0.20 -4.45 11.26
CA ILE A 72 -1.36 -4.15 10.40
C ILE A 72 -2.63 -4.75 11.01
N GLN A 73 -2.56 -5.95 11.61
CA GLN A 73 -3.70 -6.60 12.23
C GLN A 73 -4.14 -5.91 13.53
N THR A 74 -3.20 -5.36 14.31
CA THR A 74 -3.51 -4.65 15.57
C THR A 74 -3.96 -3.20 15.39
N ALA A 75 -3.78 -2.63 14.19
CA ALA A 75 -4.20 -1.26 13.88
C ALA A 75 -5.73 -1.14 13.60
N GLN A 76 -6.50 -2.22 13.84
CA GLN A 76 -7.96 -2.27 13.68
C GLN A 76 -8.71 -1.95 14.97
#